data_AF-A0A1N6J3G8-F1
#
_entry.id   AF-A0A1N6J3G8-F1
#
_cell.length_a   1.000
_cell.length_b   1.000
_cell.length_c   1.000
_cell.angle_alpha   90.00
_cell.angle_beta   90.00
_cell.angle_gamma   90.00
#
_symmetry.space_group_name_H-M   'P 1'
#
loop_
_entity.id
_entity.type
_entity.pdbx_description
1 polymer ?
#
loop_
_entity_poly.entity_id
_entity_poly.type
_entity_poly.pdbx_seq_one_letter_code
_entity_poly.pdbx_strand_id
1 'polypeptide(L)'
;MKILVNNKELEFNQESSKNWSATYTLNELTLYFSFDENIFNDSFENEIKIEWKLIEKFVSHIFENIDLIQIQGSELLQVLRSTTLFQDEQSTNNGYFEVDSFYLRDFVKNIIRNNINDDNYIKYNFIYDVDFFYEHIDTYLSQNHYSYTAKFSNHQGICIIGVSNDIWSYYKKDE
;
A
#
# COMPACT_ATOMS: atom_id res chain seq x y z
N MET A 1 -1.70 -12.51 14.56
CA MET A 1 -2.96 -12.96 13.94
C MET A 1 -2.67 -13.48 12.55
N LYS A 2 -3.29 -14.58 12.14
CA LYS A 2 -3.04 -15.19 10.82
C LYS A 2 -4.24 -15.01 9.91
N ILE A 3 -3.98 -14.66 8.66
CA ILE A 3 -4.98 -14.57 7.60
C ILE A 3 -4.58 -15.45 6.42
N LEU A 4 -5.56 -15.87 5.62
CA LEU A 4 -5.33 -16.67 4.42
C LEU A 4 -5.78 -15.92 3.17
N VAL A 5 -4.85 -15.65 2.26
CA VAL A 5 -5.11 -14.91 1.02
C VAL A 5 -4.57 -15.72 -0.16
N ASN A 6 -5.43 -16.12 -1.10
CA ASN A 6 -5.02 -16.91 -2.27
C ASN A 6 -4.16 -18.16 -1.93
N ASN A 7 -4.57 -18.89 -0.88
CA ASN A 7 -3.85 -20.04 -0.30
C ASN A 7 -2.46 -19.72 0.29
N LYS A 8 -2.17 -18.44 0.54
CA LYS A 8 -0.94 -17.97 1.18
C LYS A 8 -1.28 -17.48 2.59
N GLU A 9 -0.52 -17.96 3.57
CA GLU A 9 -0.66 -17.52 4.96
C GLU A 9 0.14 -16.23 5.17
N LEU A 10 -0.50 -15.22 5.74
CA LEU A 10 0.16 -13.99 6.20
C LEU A 10 -0.06 -13.85 7.71
N GLU A 11 1.02 -13.62 8.43
CA GLU A 11 1.00 -13.41 9.88
C GLU A 11 1.17 -11.93 10.21
N PHE A 12 0.10 -11.33 10.72
CA PHE A 12 0.08 -9.97 11.24
C PHE A 12 0.54 -9.95 12.69
N ASN A 13 1.57 -9.17 12.97
CA ASN A 13 2.10 -8.92 14.29
C ASN A 13 1.70 -7.51 14.74
N GLN A 14 1.39 -7.37 16.02
CA GLN A 14 1.14 -6.07 16.62
C GLN A 14 2.48 -5.48 17.06
N GLU A 15 2.95 -4.42 16.39
CA GLU A 15 4.26 -3.83 16.64
C GLU A 15 4.23 -2.74 17.71
N SER A 16 3.12 -2.02 17.81
CA SER A 16 2.82 -1.04 18.86
C SER A 16 1.45 -1.30 19.43
N SER A 17 1.00 -0.56 20.45
CA SER A 17 -0.30 -0.80 21.09
C SER A 17 -1.50 -0.81 20.13
N LYS A 18 -1.35 -0.28 18.92
CA LYS A 18 -2.43 -0.17 17.93
C LYS A 18 -2.05 -0.48 16.48
N ASN A 19 -0.76 -0.54 16.16
CA ASN A 19 -0.32 -0.81 14.79
C ASN A 19 -0.06 -2.30 14.57
N TRP A 20 -0.58 -2.79 13.46
CA TRP A 20 -0.42 -4.15 12.98
C TRP A 20 0.34 -4.16 11.66
N SER A 21 1.24 -5.12 11.50
CA SER A 21 2.06 -5.26 10.30
C SER A 21 2.22 -6.72 9.87
N ALA A 22 2.42 -6.95 8.58
CA ALA A 22 2.84 -8.23 8.03
C ALA A 22 3.77 -8.00 6.85
N THR A 23 4.75 -8.89 6.67
CA THR A 23 5.61 -8.90 5.48
C THR A 23 5.29 -10.12 4.64
N TYR A 24 5.28 -9.97 3.33
CA TYR A 24 5.06 -11.06 2.39
C TYR A 24 5.95 -10.93 1.14
N THR A 25 6.67 -11.99 0.80
CA THR A 25 7.49 -12.02 -0.43
C THR A 25 6.69 -12.63 -1.59
N LEU A 26 6.48 -11.84 -2.65
CA LEU A 26 5.80 -12.22 -3.88
C LEU A 26 6.78 -12.07 -5.05
N ASN A 27 7.20 -13.18 -5.68
CA ASN A 27 8.08 -13.14 -6.86
C ASN A 27 9.32 -12.24 -6.66
N GLU A 28 10.05 -12.45 -5.56
CA GLU A 28 11.26 -11.69 -5.15
C GLU A 28 10.98 -10.28 -4.57
N LEU A 29 9.80 -9.71 -4.84
CA LEU A 29 9.34 -8.46 -4.22
C LEU A 29 8.91 -8.71 -2.77
N THR A 30 9.51 -7.99 -1.81
CA THR A 30 9.11 -8.06 -0.40
C THR A 30 8.14 -6.93 -0.09
N LEU A 31 6.88 -7.28 0.16
CA LEU A 31 5.81 -6.34 0.41
C LEU A 31 5.53 -6.22 1.91
N TYR A 32 5.51 -4.99 2.41
CA TYR A 32 5.12 -4.71 3.77
C TYR A 32 3.69 -4.16 3.84
N PHE A 33 2.84 -4.81 4.64
CA PHE A 33 1.46 -4.41 4.88
C PHE A 33 1.32 -3.88 6.29
N SER A 34 0.62 -2.76 6.47
CA SER A 34 0.36 -2.26 7.82
C SER A 34 -0.94 -1.46 7.92
N PHE A 35 -1.45 -1.34 9.15
CA PHE A 35 -2.62 -0.53 9.49
C PHE A 35 -2.66 -0.21 10.99
N ASP A 36 -3.32 0.90 11.35
CA ASP A 36 -3.69 1.22 12.74
C ASP A 36 -5.09 0.64 13.03
N GLU A 37 -5.25 -0.12 14.11
CA GLU A 37 -6.55 -0.70 14.49
C GLU A 37 -7.65 0.36 14.75
N ASN A 38 -7.29 1.62 14.98
CA ASN A 38 -8.24 2.73 15.13
C ASN A 38 -9.11 2.95 13.88
N ILE A 39 -8.71 2.46 12.70
CA ILE A 39 -9.56 2.52 11.50
C ILE A 39 -10.85 1.68 11.65
N PHE A 40 -10.88 0.76 12.62
CA PHE A 40 -12.05 -0.05 12.97
C PHE A 40 -12.85 0.52 14.14
N ASN A 41 -12.47 1.68 14.67
CA ASN A 41 -13.16 2.27 15.81
C ASN A 41 -14.51 2.83 15.36
N ASP A 42 -15.58 2.09 15.62
CA ASP A 42 -16.94 2.60 15.49
C ASP A 42 -17.22 3.50 16.71
N SER A 43 -17.52 4.78 16.47
CA SER A 43 -17.85 5.76 17.50
C SER A 43 -18.96 5.33 18.49
N PHE A 44 -19.75 4.31 18.12
CA PHE A 44 -20.81 3.76 18.96
C PHE A 44 -20.37 2.58 19.86
N GLU A 45 -19.24 1.93 19.59
CA GLU A 45 -18.71 0.82 20.40
C GLU A 45 -17.41 1.25 21.13
N ASN A 46 -17.36 1.10 22.46
CA ASN A 46 -16.16 1.41 23.26
C ASN A 46 -15.02 0.37 23.09
N GLU A 47 -15.17 -0.60 22.19
CA GLU A 47 -14.22 -1.68 21.96
C GLU A 47 -13.88 -1.76 20.47
N ILE A 48 -12.58 -1.68 20.15
CA ILE A 48 -12.10 -1.84 18.78
C ILE A 48 -12.12 -3.33 18.42
N LYS A 49 -12.86 -3.69 17.36
CA LYS A 49 -12.88 -5.04 16.80
C LYS A 49 -12.39 -5.03 15.36
N ILE A 50 -11.19 -5.56 15.16
CA ILE A 50 -10.57 -5.67 13.83
C ILE A 50 -11.35 -6.69 12.99
N GLU A 51 -11.90 -6.25 11.85
CA GLU A 51 -12.56 -7.14 10.88
C GLU A 51 -11.50 -7.83 10.01
N TRP A 52 -10.94 -8.95 10.47
CA TRP A 52 -9.85 -9.65 9.76
C TRP A 52 -10.20 -10.10 8.33
N LYS A 53 -11.47 -10.42 8.06
CA LYS A 53 -11.94 -10.70 6.69
C LYS A 53 -11.80 -9.50 5.76
N LEU A 54 -11.87 -8.28 6.30
CA LEU A 54 -11.62 -7.06 5.53
C LEU A 54 -10.13 -6.94 5.20
N ILE A 55 -9.25 -7.23 6.17
CA ILE A 55 -7.80 -7.26 5.94
C ILE A 55 -7.44 -8.30 4.87
N GLU A 56 -8.05 -9.49 4.90
CA GLU A 56 -7.91 -10.51 3.83
C GLU A 56 -8.29 -9.95 2.45
N LYS A 57 -9.42 -9.24 2.37
CA LYS A 57 -9.87 -8.63 1.10
C LYS A 57 -8.96 -7.51 0.63
N PHE A 58 -8.42 -6.71 1.55
CA PHE A 58 -7.44 -5.68 1.24
C PHE A 58 -6.15 -6.29 0.66
N VAL A 59 -5.56 -7.29 1.31
CA VAL A 59 -4.34 -7.95 0.82
C VAL A 59 -4.60 -8.68 -0.50
N SER A 60 -5.74 -9.38 -0.66
CA SER A 60 -6.11 -10.03 -1.93
C SER A 60 -6.16 -9.02 -3.06
N HIS A 61 -6.79 -7.86 -2.80
CA HIS A 61 -6.87 -6.77 -3.75
C HIS A 61 -5.48 -6.28 -4.18
N ILE A 62 -4.55 -6.10 -3.24
CA ILE A 62 -3.17 -5.71 -3.57
C ILE A 62 -2.49 -6.76 -4.43
N PHE A 63 -2.56 -8.05 -4.06
CA PHE A 63 -1.95 -9.13 -4.84
C PHE A 63 -2.53 -9.26 -6.26
N GLU A 64 -3.84 -9.06 -6.42
CA GLU A 64 -4.50 -9.12 -7.72
C GLU A 64 -4.13 -7.95 -8.64
N ASN A 65 -3.64 -6.84 -8.07
CA ASN A 65 -3.39 -5.60 -8.81
C ASN A 65 -1.93 -5.11 -8.70
N ILE A 66 -1.01 -5.90 -8.17
CA ILE A 66 0.34 -5.46 -7.84
C ILE A 66 1.11 -4.91 -9.04
N ASP A 67 1.02 -5.57 -10.20
CA ASP A 67 1.66 -5.14 -11.43
C ASP A 67 1.12 -3.79 -11.90
N LEU A 68 -0.20 -3.59 -11.78
CA LEU A 68 -0.86 -2.35 -12.17
C LEU A 68 -0.46 -1.20 -11.23
N ILE A 69 -0.39 -1.47 -9.92
CA ILE A 69 0.09 -0.52 -8.91
C ILE A 69 1.53 -0.11 -9.24
N GLN A 70 2.40 -1.09 -9.49
CA GLN A 70 3.80 -0.89 -9.82
C GLN A 70 3.98 -0.02 -11.07
N ILE A 71 3.27 -0.33 -12.16
CA ILE A 71 3.36 0.42 -13.42
C ILE A 71 2.87 1.86 -13.23
N GLN A 72 1.64 2.04 -12.73
CA GLN A 72 1.05 3.39 -12.61
C GLN A 72 1.81 4.26 -11.61
N GLY A 73 2.25 3.67 -10.50
CA GLY A 73 3.02 4.35 -9.48
C GLY A 73 4.38 4.82 -9.98
N SER A 74 5.11 3.92 -10.65
CA SER A 74 6.42 4.24 -11.21
C SER A 74 6.34 5.35 -12.27
N GLU A 75 5.36 5.28 -13.18
CA GLU A 75 5.16 6.32 -14.20
C GLU A 75 4.89 7.68 -13.57
N LEU A 76 4.02 7.74 -12.55
CA LEU A 76 3.69 8.97 -11.85
C LEU A 76 4.90 9.56 -11.10
N LEU A 77 5.63 8.73 -10.36
CA LEU A 77 6.82 9.17 -9.62
C LEU A 77 7.93 9.61 -10.57
N GLN A 78 8.07 8.98 -11.73
CA GLN A 78 9.01 9.41 -12.78
C GLN A 78 8.64 10.80 -13.32
N VAL A 79 7.35 11.06 -13.58
CA VAL A 79 6.87 12.38 -14.01
C VAL A 79 7.11 13.42 -12.91
N LEU A 80 6.81 13.09 -11.66
CA LEU A 80 7.05 14.00 -10.55
C LEU A 80 8.53 14.33 -10.40
N ARG A 81 9.41 13.34 -10.40
CA ARG A 81 10.87 13.55 -10.39
C ARG A 81 11.34 14.44 -11.54
N SER A 82 10.71 14.36 -12.71
CA SER A 82 11.04 15.22 -13.86
C SER A 82 10.52 16.66 -13.74
N THR A 83 9.54 16.91 -12.87
CA THR A 83 8.84 18.21 -12.74
C THR A 83 9.22 18.97 -11.47
N THR A 84 9.56 18.28 -10.37
CA THR A 84 10.10 18.89 -9.17
C THR A 84 11.57 19.25 -9.40
N LEU A 85 11.87 20.54 -9.20
CA LEU A 85 13.16 21.19 -9.39
C LEU A 85 14.28 20.55 -8.54
N PHE A 86 14.89 19.48 -9.05
CA PHE A 86 16.25 19.09 -8.71
C PHE A 86 17.06 19.02 -10.00
N GLN A 87 17.41 20.20 -10.51
CA GLN A 87 18.42 20.37 -11.57
C GLN A 87 19.86 20.18 -11.03
N ASP A 88 20.05 19.42 -9.95
CA ASP A 88 21.37 19.13 -9.39
C ASP A 88 21.73 17.68 -9.71
N GLU A 89 22.65 17.50 -10.67
CA GLU A 89 23.60 16.40 -10.92
C GLU A 89 23.14 14.92 -10.86
N GLN A 90 21.94 14.59 -10.40
CA GLN A 90 21.34 13.24 -10.33
C GLN A 90 20.32 12.98 -11.44
N SER A 91 20.14 13.91 -12.38
CA SER A 91 19.30 13.73 -13.57
C SER A 91 19.85 12.69 -14.55
N THR A 92 21.08 12.22 -14.33
CA THR A 92 21.76 11.16 -15.09
C THR A 92 21.65 9.77 -14.47
N ASN A 93 21.02 9.65 -13.30
CA ASN A 93 20.98 8.39 -12.55
C ASN A 93 19.97 7.42 -13.17
N ASN A 94 20.49 6.34 -13.75
CA ASN A 94 19.74 5.19 -14.24
C ASN A 94 19.17 4.40 -13.06
N GLY A 95 17.86 4.22 -13.01
CA GLY A 95 17.19 3.49 -11.93
C GLY A 95 15.69 3.49 -12.09
N TYR A 96 15.00 2.69 -11.29
CA TYR A 96 13.56 2.49 -11.34
C TYR A 96 12.94 2.59 -9.94
N PHE A 97 11.65 2.91 -9.89
CA PHE A 97 10.87 2.84 -8.67
C PHE A 97 10.35 1.43 -8.50
N GLU A 98 10.38 0.90 -7.29
CA GLU A 98 9.80 -0.40 -6.93
C GLU A 98 8.94 -0.24 -5.69
N VAL A 99 7.76 -0.89 -5.69
CA VAL A 99 6.83 -0.82 -4.57
C VAL A 99 7.46 -1.43 -3.32
N ASP A 100 7.18 -0.84 -2.16
CA ASP A 100 7.74 -1.27 -0.87
C ASP A 100 6.61 -1.70 0.07
N SER A 101 5.76 -0.74 0.41
CA SER A 101 4.76 -0.90 1.45
C SER A 101 3.37 -0.40 1.07
N PHE A 102 2.40 -0.98 1.78
CA PHE A 102 0.98 -0.67 1.71
C PHE A 102 0.47 -0.37 3.12
N TYR A 103 0.00 0.85 3.34
CA TYR A 103 -0.61 1.26 4.60
C TYR A 103 -2.11 1.48 4.43
N LEU A 104 -2.95 0.62 5.02
CA LEU A 104 -4.40 0.79 4.98
C LEU A 104 -4.81 1.95 5.90
N ARG A 105 -5.31 3.02 5.30
CA ARG A 105 -5.72 4.24 6.02
C ARG A 105 -7.17 4.22 6.44
N ASP A 106 -8.04 3.74 5.56
CA ASP A 106 -9.49 3.82 5.72
C ASP A 106 -10.20 2.86 4.77
N PHE A 107 -11.45 2.54 5.05
CA PHE A 107 -12.30 1.74 4.19
C PHE A 107 -13.77 2.15 4.28
N VAL A 108 -14.50 1.95 3.18
CA VAL A 108 -15.96 2.07 3.16
C VAL A 108 -16.57 0.72 2.82
N LYS A 109 -17.34 0.17 3.75
CA LYS A 109 -18.11 -1.07 3.57
C LYS A 109 -19.53 -0.75 3.14
N ASN A 110 -19.91 -1.22 1.95
CA ASN A 110 -21.27 -1.09 1.42
C ASN A 110 -21.91 -2.47 1.31
N ILE A 111 -23.12 -2.63 1.87
CA ILE A 111 -23.92 -3.85 1.71
C ILE A 111 -24.93 -3.60 0.60
N ILE A 112 -24.75 -4.26 -0.53
CA ILE A 112 -25.63 -4.20 -1.69
C ILE A 112 -26.58 -5.39 -1.61
N ARG A 113 -27.86 -5.11 -1.34
CA ARG A 113 -28.89 -6.14 -1.29
C ARG A 113 -29.32 -6.50 -2.71
N ASN A 114 -29.27 -7.80 -3.04
CA ASN A 114 -29.88 -8.28 -4.27
C ASN A 114 -31.35 -8.61 -4.02
N ASN A 115 -32.25 -7.78 -4.53
CA ASN A 115 -33.70 -7.96 -4.36
C ASN A 115 -34.28 -9.21 -5.05
N ILE A 116 -33.46 -9.96 -5.81
CA ILE A 116 -33.91 -11.11 -6.60
C ILE A 116 -33.61 -12.44 -5.87
N ASN A 117 -32.49 -12.54 -5.13
CA ASN A 117 -32.01 -13.80 -4.55
C ASN A 117 -31.82 -13.77 -3.02
N ASP A 118 -32.15 -12.68 -2.33
CA ASP A 118 -31.84 -12.46 -0.90
C ASP A 118 -30.34 -12.53 -0.55
N ASP A 119 -29.49 -12.59 -1.57
CA ASP A 119 -28.04 -12.54 -1.44
C ASP A 119 -27.58 -11.11 -1.17
N ASN A 120 -26.78 -10.94 -0.11
CA ASN A 120 -26.12 -9.68 0.21
C ASN A 120 -24.70 -9.69 -0.36
N TYR A 121 -24.38 -8.74 -1.23
CA TYR A 121 -23.01 -8.52 -1.68
C TYR A 121 -22.35 -7.46 -0.80
N ILE A 122 -21.16 -7.76 -0.28
CA ILE A 122 -20.35 -6.78 0.45
C ILE A 122 -19.34 -6.19 -0.52
N LYS A 123 -19.39 -4.86 -0.68
CA LYS A 123 -18.42 -4.08 -1.46
C LYS A 123 -17.55 -3.27 -0.51
N TYR A 124 -16.24 -3.49 -0.59
CA TYR A 124 -15.25 -2.67 0.09
C TYR A 124 -14.66 -1.65 -0.88
N ASN A 125 -14.49 -0.41 -0.42
CA ASN A 125 -13.61 0.56 -1.07
C ASN A 125 -12.48 0.88 -0.10
N PHE A 126 -11.24 0.70 -0.52
CA PHE A 126 -10.07 0.92 0.32
C PHE A 126 -9.40 2.25 -0.01
N ILE A 127 -8.89 2.91 1.03
CA ILE A 127 -7.97 4.04 0.92
C ILE A 127 -6.67 3.59 1.57
N TYR A 128 -5.59 3.60 0.82
CA TYR A 128 -4.29 3.15 1.31
C TYR A 128 -3.16 3.97 0.69
N ASP A 129 -2.11 4.17 1.48
CA ASP A 129 -0.86 4.72 0.96
C ASP A 129 -0.04 3.57 0.34
N VAL A 130 0.66 3.88 -0.74
CA VAL A 130 1.61 3.01 -1.42
C VAL A 130 2.95 3.70 -1.41
N ASP A 131 3.94 3.04 -0.82
CA ASP A 131 5.31 3.53 -0.79
C ASP A 131 6.15 2.82 -1.85
N PHE A 132 7.12 3.54 -2.40
CA PHE A 132 8.08 3.08 -3.37
C PHE A 132 9.48 3.46 -2.90
N PHE A 133 10.45 2.59 -3.14
CA PHE A 133 11.86 2.97 -3.08
C PHE A 133 12.40 3.16 -4.51
N TYR A 134 13.40 4.04 -4.65
CA TYR A 134 14.12 4.20 -5.90
C TYR A 134 15.41 3.38 -5.88
N GLU A 135 15.49 2.37 -6.74
CA GLU A 135 16.68 1.54 -6.92
C GLU A 135 17.55 2.09 -8.05
N HIS A 136 18.83 2.31 -7.76
CA HIS A 136 19.80 2.75 -8.74
C HIS A 136 20.48 1.55 -9.42
N ILE A 137 20.60 1.55 -10.74
CA ILE A 137 21.14 0.41 -11.51
C ILE A 137 22.62 0.13 -11.17
N ASP A 138 23.41 1.18 -10.94
CA ASP A 138 24.86 1.04 -10.72
C ASP A 138 25.28 0.88 -9.25
N THR A 139 24.35 1.12 -8.33
CA THR A 139 24.57 0.95 -6.90
C THR A 139 23.30 0.32 -6.36
N TYR A 140 23.34 -0.95 -5.95
CA TYR A 140 22.27 -1.64 -5.19
C TYR A 140 21.97 -0.97 -3.81
N LEU A 141 22.10 0.35 -3.73
CA LEU A 141 21.81 1.22 -2.62
C LEU A 141 20.52 1.96 -2.99
N SER A 142 19.43 1.64 -2.29
CA SER A 142 18.23 2.47 -2.25
C SER A 142 18.62 3.83 -1.69
N GLN A 143 18.48 4.89 -2.48
CA GLN A 143 18.92 6.23 -2.06
C GLN A 143 17.76 7.12 -1.59
N ASN A 144 16.51 6.85 -2.00
CA ASN A 144 15.37 7.70 -1.67
C ASN A 144 14.06 6.89 -1.64
N HIS A 145 13.22 7.14 -0.62
CA HIS A 145 11.84 6.63 -0.54
C HIS A 145 10.85 7.70 -1.00
N TYR A 146 9.75 7.29 -1.64
CA TYR A 146 8.69 8.12 -2.18
C TYR A 146 7.33 7.47 -1.91
N SER A 147 6.26 8.23 -1.72
CA SER A 147 4.94 7.66 -1.44
C SER A 147 3.82 8.32 -2.22
N TYR A 148 2.75 7.59 -2.52
CA TYR A 148 1.50 8.20 -2.99
C TYR A 148 0.28 7.56 -2.35
N THR A 149 -0.79 8.33 -2.21
CA THR A 149 -2.07 7.85 -1.70
C THR A 149 -2.91 7.34 -2.87
N ALA A 150 -3.23 6.04 -2.82
CA ALA A 150 -4.14 5.39 -3.74
C ALA A 150 -5.55 5.28 -3.13
N LYS A 151 -6.57 5.44 -3.98
CA LYS A 151 -7.95 5.10 -3.67
C LYS A 151 -8.46 4.12 -4.69
N PHE A 152 -9.00 3.00 -4.22
CA PHE A 152 -9.59 2.00 -5.09
C PHE A 152 -11.11 2.02 -5.01
N SER A 153 -11.77 1.86 -6.15
CA SER A 153 -13.19 1.46 -6.18
C SER A 153 -13.42 0.35 -7.20
N ASN A 154 -14.23 -0.65 -6.85
CA ASN A 154 -14.57 -1.77 -7.74
C ASN A 154 -15.27 -1.34 -9.06
N HIS A 155 -15.62 -0.07 -9.25
CA HIS A 155 -16.20 0.44 -10.50
C HIS A 155 -15.22 1.20 -11.40
N GLN A 156 -14.08 1.67 -10.87
CA GLN A 156 -13.15 2.55 -11.60
C GLN A 156 -11.70 2.07 -11.58
N GLY A 157 -11.39 0.97 -10.90
CA GLY A 157 -10.01 0.50 -10.77
C GLY A 157 -9.23 1.30 -9.73
N ILE A 158 -7.90 1.26 -9.84
CA ILE A 158 -6.97 2.04 -9.00
C ILE A 158 -7.00 3.49 -9.48
N CYS A 159 -7.29 4.41 -8.55
CA CYS A 159 -7.25 5.84 -8.77
C CYS A 159 -6.24 6.47 -7.80
N ILE A 160 -5.21 7.12 -8.33
CA ILE A 160 -4.25 7.84 -7.50
C ILE A 160 -4.86 9.20 -7.14
N ILE A 161 -4.97 9.50 -5.84
CA ILE A 161 -5.72 10.67 -5.34
C ILE A 161 -4.85 11.71 -4.63
N GLY A 162 -3.57 11.39 -4.39
CA GLY A 162 -2.60 12.31 -3.84
C GLY A 162 -1.19 11.72 -3.96
N VAL A 163 -0.18 12.57 -4.08
CA VAL A 163 1.22 12.14 -4.04
C VAL A 163 1.94 12.93 -2.96
N SER A 164 2.70 12.23 -2.13
CA SER A 164 3.42 12.80 -0.99
C SER A 164 4.90 12.53 -1.19
N ASN A 165 5.71 13.58 -1.21
CA ASN A 165 7.15 13.43 -1.39
C ASN A 165 7.84 13.55 -0.03
N ASP A 166 7.75 12.50 0.78
CA ASP A 166 8.54 12.36 1.99
C ASP A 166 9.86 11.67 1.62
N ILE A 167 10.82 12.46 1.12
CA ILE A 167 12.17 11.96 0.82
C ILE A 167 12.92 11.71 2.12
N TRP A 168 13.01 10.45 2.53
CA TRP A 168 13.93 10.01 3.57
C TRP A 168 15.08 9.25 2.92
N SER A 169 16.31 9.70 3.15
CA SER A 169 17.55 9.08 2.66
C SER A 169 18.30 8.42 3.83
N TYR A 170 18.57 7.12 3.74
CA TYR A 170 19.48 6.44 4.65
C TYR A 170 20.91 6.64 4.16
N TYR A 171 21.71 7.41 4.89
CA TYR A 171 23.14 7.53 4.61
C TYR A 171 23.89 6.42 5.36
N LYS A 172 24.71 5.67 4.62
CA LYS A 172 25.74 4.84 5.24
C LYS A 172 26.75 5.80 5.89
N LYS A 173 26.95 5.65 7.20
CA LYS A 173 27.98 6.41 7.92
C LYS A 173 29.33 5.91 7.40
N ASP A 174 30.11 6.77 6.77
CA ASP A 174 31.48 6.43 6.39
C ASP A 174 32.25 6.04 7.67
N GLU A 175 32.94 4.91 7.61
CA GLU A 175 33.79 4.36 8.68
C GLU A 175 35.03 5.22 8.93
#